data_AF-A0A6G6WH62-F1
#
_entry.id   AF-A0A6G6WH62-F1
#
_cell.length_a   1.000
_cell.length_b   1.000
_cell.length_c   1.000
_cell.angle_alpha   90.00
_cell.angle_beta   90.00
_cell.angle_gamma   90.00
#
_symmetry.space_group_name_H-M   'P 1'
#
loop_
_entity.id
_entity.type
_entity.pdbx_description
1 polymer ?
#
loop_
_entity_poly.entity_id
_entity_poly.type
_entity_poly.pdbx_seq_one_letter_code
_entity_poly.pdbx_strand_id
1 'polypeptide(L)'
;MSTDRFDFDHDDDLRALLRGGDPARVVPPADPAALASLLEDIMSADLDIRPETDEAPAARRRTPLTWLVAAAAAVVIAGAGGFAVSQLAGGDDSPTPSAGSTTSDSPAGTDTSADTSDDTIDGHAPLAGQTTSFEVADASARCAPPDPAILAQYPQAFEGQVTAISGDTVTLTATDVYAGDVGQTVQVSSSPVNVAALVKKTDFQVGGTYLVAVFDGQVSLCYGGPADQAAPLFEKAFVR
;
A
#
# COMPACT_ATOMS: atom_id res chain seq x y z
N MET A 1 -21.42 14.45 53.01
CA MET A 1 -20.79 15.60 52.34
C MET A 1 -19.31 15.58 52.68
N SER A 2 -18.54 14.74 51.98
CA SER A 2 -17.08 14.68 52.09
C SER A 2 -16.55 14.72 50.67
N THR A 3 -15.96 15.85 50.31
CA THR A 3 -15.30 16.07 49.02
C THR A 3 -13.91 15.43 49.05
N ASP A 4 -13.65 14.69 47.97
CA ASP A 4 -12.36 14.18 47.53
C ASP A 4 -11.21 15.15 47.77
N ARG A 5 -10.17 14.64 48.43
CA ARG A 5 -8.92 15.37 48.71
C ARG A 5 -7.71 14.73 48.01
N PHE A 6 -7.95 13.82 47.05
CA PHE A 6 -6.92 12.95 46.48
C PHE A 6 -6.43 13.33 45.08
N ASP A 7 -6.93 14.42 44.47
CA ASP A 7 -6.65 14.72 43.07
C ASP A 7 -5.47 15.69 42.82
N PHE A 8 -4.98 16.40 43.85
CA PHE A 8 -3.95 17.44 43.67
C PHE A 8 -2.51 16.95 43.87
N ASP A 9 -2.30 15.93 44.72
CA ASP A 9 -0.94 15.42 45.01
C ASP A 9 -0.35 14.66 43.81
N HIS A 10 -1.19 14.04 42.99
CA HIS A 10 -0.76 13.30 41.78
C HIS A 10 -0.19 14.23 40.69
N ASP A 11 -0.69 15.47 40.65
CA ASP A 11 -0.35 16.48 39.67
C ASP A 11 1.07 17.04 39.87
N ASP A 12 1.50 17.18 41.13
CA ASP A 12 2.82 17.71 41.48
C ASP A 12 3.93 16.68 41.26
N ASP A 13 3.68 15.40 41.55
CA ASP A 13 4.61 14.31 41.24
C ASP A 13 4.79 14.13 39.73
N LEU A 14 3.70 14.24 38.96
CA LEU A 14 3.75 14.21 37.50
C LEU A 14 4.53 15.42 36.94
N ARG A 15 4.31 16.63 37.47
CA ARG A 15 5.09 17.82 37.09
C ARG A 15 6.56 17.68 37.46
N ALA A 16 6.88 17.05 38.59
CA ALA A 16 8.27 16.78 38.99
C ALA A 16 8.95 15.80 38.02
N LEU A 17 8.24 14.74 37.61
CA LEU A 17 8.70 13.78 36.60
C LEU A 17 8.91 14.44 35.22
N LEU A 18 7.95 15.24 34.76
CA LEU A 18 8.04 15.94 33.47
C LEU A 18 9.20 16.96 33.46
N ARG A 19 9.43 17.70 34.56
CA ARG A 19 10.60 18.59 34.69
C ARG A 19 11.92 17.83 34.81
N GLY A 20 11.90 16.58 35.27
CA GLY A 20 13.06 15.72 35.36
C GLY A 20 13.50 15.17 33.99
N GLY A 21 12.53 14.90 33.11
CA GLY A 21 12.76 14.38 31.76
C GLY A 21 12.96 15.43 30.67
N ASP A 22 12.81 16.72 30.96
CA ASP A 22 12.92 17.79 29.96
C ASP A 22 14.39 18.05 29.57
N PRO A 23 14.83 17.66 28.35
CA PRO A 23 16.19 17.89 27.89
C PRO A 23 16.49 19.37 27.65
N ALA A 24 15.47 20.24 27.53
CA ALA A 24 15.68 21.68 27.37
C ALA A 24 16.24 22.34 28.64
N ARG A 25 16.16 21.68 29.80
CA ARG A 25 16.65 22.23 31.07
C ARG A 25 18.17 22.41 31.12
N VAL A 26 18.91 21.64 30.33
CA VAL A 26 20.38 21.74 30.23
C VAL A 26 20.83 22.64 29.08
N VAL A 27 19.90 23.17 28.28
CA VAL A 27 20.23 24.04 27.16
C VAL A 27 20.37 25.47 27.68
N PRO A 28 21.51 26.16 27.44
CA PRO A 28 21.65 27.55 27.80
C PRO A 28 20.58 28.40 27.08
N PRO A 29 20.07 29.47 27.71
CA PRO A 29 19.08 30.32 27.08
C PRO A 29 19.63 30.86 25.76
N ALA A 30 18.80 30.84 24.72
CA ALA A 30 19.20 31.36 23.42
C ALA A 30 19.53 32.86 23.52
N ASP A 31 20.55 33.28 22.78
CA ASP A 31 20.93 34.69 22.70
C ASP A 31 19.79 35.48 22.04
N PRO A 32 19.17 36.45 22.75
CA PRO A 32 18.05 37.22 22.21
C PRO A 32 18.43 38.03 20.97
N ALA A 33 19.70 38.42 20.82
CA ALA A 33 20.16 39.15 19.63
C ALA A 33 20.21 38.23 18.40
N ALA A 34 20.71 37.00 18.56
CA ALA A 34 20.70 36.00 17.49
C ALA A 34 19.26 35.62 17.09
N LEU A 35 18.35 35.54 18.06
CA LEU A 35 16.94 35.21 17.84
C LEU A 35 16.22 36.33 17.07
N ALA A 36 16.47 37.59 17.41
CA ALA A 36 15.95 38.74 16.68
C ALA A 36 16.48 38.78 15.24
N SER A 37 17.77 38.50 15.03
CA SER A 37 18.36 38.42 13.69
C SER A 37 17.76 37.30 12.84
N LEU A 38 17.49 36.13 13.43
CA LEU A 38 16.84 35.02 12.70
C LEU A 38 15.39 35.35 12.33
N LEU A 39 14.66 36.03 13.22
CA LEU A 39 13.30 36.49 12.97
C LEU A 39 13.26 37.55 11.88
N GLU A 40 14.20 38.49 11.91
CA GLU A 40 14.35 39.49 10.86
C GLU A 40 14.75 38.85 9.53
N ASP A 41 15.63 37.86 9.53
CA ASP A 41 16.04 37.09 8.34
C ASP A 41 14.85 36.32 7.73
N ILE A 42 14.01 35.68 8.56
CA ILE A 42 12.80 35.00 8.08
C ILE A 42 11.76 35.98 7.54
N MET A 43 11.61 37.17 8.16
CA MET A 43 10.66 38.19 7.69
C MET A 43 11.16 38.98 6.48
N SER A 44 12.48 39.07 6.30
CA SER A 44 13.14 39.76 5.18
C SER A 44 13.52 38.81 4.06
N ALA A 45 13.45 37.50 4.30
CA ALA A 45 13.46 36.48 3.26
C ALA A 45 12.21 36.70 2.40
N ASP A 46 12.39 37.52 1.37
CA ASP A 46 11.43 37.65 0.29
C ASP A 46 11.19 36.24 -0.25
N LEU A 47 9.94 35.80 -0.23
CA LEU A 47 9.53 34.56 -0.86
C LEU A 47 9.51 34.79 -2.38
N ASP A 48 10.68 35.08 -2.96
CA ASP A 48 10.93 34.99 -4.39
C ASP A 48 11.00 33.50 -4.80
N ILE A 49 9.94 32.77 -4.48
CA ILE A 49 9.51 31.60 -5.26
C ILE A 49 8.42 32.10 -6.22
N ARG A 50 8.80 33.10 -7.03
CA ARG A 50 8.20 33.30 -8.34
C ARG A 50 9.19 32.73 -9.34
N PRO A 51 8.84 31.68 -10.10
CA PRO A 51 9.58 31.44 -11.33
C PRO A 51 9.36 32.69 -12.18
N GLU A 52 10.40 33.50 -12.33
CA GLU A 52 10.44 34.57 -13.31
C GLU A 52 10.20 33.95 -14.68
N THR A 53 8.97 34.03 -15.17
CA THR A 53 8.70 33.94 -16.60
C THR A 53 9.07 35.28 -17.20
N ASP A 54 10.36 35.53 -17.38
CA ASP A 54 10.90 36.46 -18.38
C ASP A 54 12.42 36.32 -18.45
N GLU A 55 12.89 35.48 -19.35
CA GLU A 55 13.84 35.82 -20.42
C GLU A 55 14.41 34.52 -21.00
N ALA A 56 14.17 34.31 -22.28
CA ALA A 56 14.73 33.22 -23.04
C ALA A 56 16.27 33.26 -22.96
N PRO A 57 16.95 32.24 -22.41
CA PRO A 57 18.40 32.18 -22.52
C PRO A 57 18.77 31.91 -23.97
N ALA A 58 19.58 32.81 -24.52
CA ALA A 58 20.20 32.74 -25.82
C ALA A 58 20.56 31.31 -26.22
N ALA A 59 20.09 30.90 -27.39
CA ALA A 59 20.34 29.61 -28.02
C ALA A 59 21.85 29.36 -28.17
N ARG A 60 22.46 28.69 -27.18
CA ARG A 60 23.74 28.02 -27.38
C ARG A 60 23.48 26.89 -28.36
N ARG A 61 24.07 27.00 -29.55
CA ARG A 61 24.13 25.97 -30.59
C ARG A 61 24.38 24.59 -29.97
N ARG A 62 23.31 23.82 -29.77
CA ARG A 62 23.40 22.41 -29.40
C ARG A 62 23.54 21.61 -30.68
N THR A 63 24.64 20.88 -30.73
CA THR A 63 25.14 20.08 -31.84
C THR A 63 24.15 18.99 -32.28
N PRO A 64 24.06 18.67 -33.58
CA PRO A 64 23.05 17.77 -34.17
C PRO A 64 23.14 16.29 -33.73
N LEU A 65 24.04 15.96 -32.81
CA LEU A 65 24.35 14.58 -32.40
C LEU A 65 23.42 14.04 -31.29
N THR A 66 22.69 14.90 -30.57
CA THR A 66 21.72 14.45 -29.54
C THR A 66 20.41 13.92 -30.10
N TRP A 67 20.11 14.15 -31.38
CA TRP A 67 18.90 13.63 -32.03
C TRP A 67 18.98 12.15 -32.43
N LEU A 68 20.16 11.52 -32.35
CA LEU A 68 20.29 10.08 -32.67
C LEU A 68 19.90 9.14 -31.52
N VAL A 69 19.71 9.65 -30.30
CA VAL A 69 19.29 8.82 -29.14
C VAL A 69 17.75 8.73 -29.04
N ALA A 70 17.01 9.70 -29.61
CA ALA A 70 15.55 9.73 -29.56
C ALA A 70 14.87 8.77 -30.56
N ALA A 71 15.59 8.20 -31.54
CA ALA A 71 15.02 7.31 -32.56
C ALA A 71 15.06 5.81 -32.20
N ALA A 72 15.74 5.41 -31.11
CA ALA A 72 15.85 4.00 -30.72
C ALA A 72 14.73 3.53 -29.75
N ALA A 73 13.97 4.44 -29.14
CA ALA A 73 12.93 4.10 -28.16
C ALA A 73 11.53 3.86 -28.76
N ALA A 74 11.32 4.09 -30.06
CA ALA A 74 10.02 3.91 -30.72
C ALA A 74 9.82 2.52 -31.37
N VAL A 75 10.82 1.65 -31.37
CA VAL A 75 10.75 0.35 -32.08
C VAL A 75 10.46 -0.84 -31.15
N VAL A 76 10.57 -0.69 -29.83
CA VAL A 76 10.38 -1.82 -28.88
C VAL A 76 8.91 -2.00 -28.43
N ILE A 77 8.04 -1.01 -28.64
CA ILE A 77 6.61 -1.08 -28.26
C ILE A 77 5.77 -1.88 -29.29
N ALA A 78 6.35 -2.34 -30.40
CA ALA A 78 5.68 -3.23 -31.35
C ALA A 78 5.89 -4.74 -31.06
N GLY A 79 6.61 -5.11 -29.99
CA GLY A 79 7.05 -6.50 -29.77
C GLY A 79 6.25 -7.36 -28.78
N ALA A 80 5.35 -6.78 -27.97
CA ALA A 80 4.65 -7.55 -26.92
C ALA A 80 3.15 -7.24 -26.81
N GLY A 81 2.54 -6.62 -27.84
CA GLY A 81 1.09 -6.41 -27.95
C GLY A 81 0.39 -7.40 -28.89
N GLY A 82 0.97 -8.58 -29.11
CA GLY A 82 0.63 -9.48 -30.22
C GLY A 82 0.12 -10.87 -29.83
N PHE A 83 -0.55 -11.03 -28.69
CA PHE A 83 -1.16 -12.31 -28.28
C PHE A 83 -2.52 -12.10 -27.59
N ALA A 84 -3.49 -11.51 -28.29
CA ALA A 84 -4.91 -11.60 -27.87
C ALA A 84 -5.95 -11.33 -28.97
N VAL A 85 -5.59 -11.03 -30.23
CA VAL A 85 -6.57 -10.73 -31.30
C VAL A 85 -6.25 -11.47 -32.60
N SER A 86 -6.12 -12.80 -32.53
CA SER A 86 -6.02 -13.67 -33.72
C SER A 86 -6.87 -14.95 -33.60
N GLN A 87 -8.04 -14.86 -32.95
CA GLN A 87 -9.04 -15.94 -32.87
C GLN A 87 -10.43 -15.47 -33.37
N LEU A 88 -10.48 -14.47 -34.25
CA LEU A 88 -11.73 -13.95 -34.83
C LEU A 88 -11.81 -14.05 -36.36
N ALA A 89 -10.97 -14.90 -36.97
CA ALA A 89 -11.03 -15.16 -38.41
C ALA A 89 -10.73 -16.63 -38.71
N GLY A 90 -11.79 -17.41 -38.92
CA GLY A 90 -11.75 -18.66 -39.69
C GLY A 90 -12.20 -19.91 -38.92
N GLY A 91 -13.42 -20.37 -39.19
CA GLY A 91 -13.84 -21.74 -38.85
C GLY A 91 -15.34 -21.88 -38.62
N ASP A 92 -16.11 -21.94 -39.71
CA ASP A 92 -17.49 -22.43 -39.72
C ASP A 92 -17.57 -23.85 -39.16
N ASP A 93 -18.16 -24.03 -37.98
CA ASP A 93 -18.86 -25.26 -37.60
C ASP A 93 -19.95 -24.89 -36.59
N SER A 94 -21.18 -24.78 -37.10
CA SER A 94 -22.38 -24.55 -36.30
C SER A 94 -22.85 -25.89 -35.69
N PRO A 95 -22.85 -26.08 -34.36
CA PRO A 95 -23.70 -27.12 -33.78
C PRO A 95 -25.15 -26.62 -33.79
N THR A 96 -25.97 -27.28 -34.59
CA THR A 96 -27.43 -27.14 -34.59
C THR A 96 -28.00 -27.26 -33.16
N PRO A 97 -28.88 -26.35 -32.71
CA PRO A 97 -29.64 -26.57 -31.49
C PRO A 97 -30.64 -27.71 -31.71
N SER A 98 -30.37 -28.87 -31.10
CA SER A 98 -31.30 -29.98 -31.01
C SER A 98 -32.31 -29.69 -29.90
N ALA A 99 -33.56 -29.42 -30.29
CA ALA A 99 -34.70 -29.41 -29.39
C ALA A 99 -35.10 -30.86 -29.07
N GLY A 100 -34.63 -31.38 -27.93
CA GLY A 100 -35.06 -32.64 -27.36
C GLY A 100 -36.13 -32.43 -26.29
N SER A 101 -37.37 -32.75 -26.62
CA SER A 101 -38.52 -32.76 -25.71
C SER A 101 -38.47 -33.92 -24.72
N THR A 102 -38.73 -33.59 -23.45
CA THR A 102 -39.46 -34.36 -22.42
C THR A 102 -39.12 -35.86 -22.22
N THR A 103 -38.62 -36.18 -21.03
CA THR A 103 -39.33 -37.11 -20.13
C THR A 103 -38.97 -36.82 -18.68
N SER A 104 -40.03 -36.69 -17.86
CA SER A 104 -39.99 -36.88 -16.42
C SER A 104 -39.26 -38.18 -16.08
N ASP A 105 -38.34 -38.12 -15.14
CA ASP A 105 -38.41 -39.01 -13.98
C ASP A 105 -37.64 -38.41 -12.81
N SER A 106 -38.35 -38.27 -11.70
CA SER A 106 -37.78 -37.98 -10.38
C SER A 106 -37.52 -39.34 -9.74
N PRO A 107 -36.39 -39.50 -9.02
CA PRO A 107 -36.62 -39.74 -7.61
C PRO A 107 -35.68 -38.94 -6.71
N ALA A 108 -36.30 -38.53 -5.61
CA ALA A 108 -35.73 -38.22 -4.31
C ALA A 108 -34.33 -38.84 -4.05
N GLY A 109 -33.38 -37.94 -3.82
CA GLY A 109 -32.16 -38.19 -3.05
C GLY A 109 -31.98 -37.02 -2.11
N THR A 110 -32.52 -37.16 -0.90
CA THR A 110 -32.04 -36.47 0.29
C THR A 110 -30.53 -36.66 0.37
N ASP A 111 -29.78 -35.56 0.46
CA ASP A 111 -28.77 -35.36 1.50
C ASP A 111 -28.26 -33.92 1.47
N THR A 112 -28.71 -33.18 2.48
CA THR A 112 -27.97 -32.21 3.26
C THR A 112 -26.46 -32.18 3.01
N SER A 113 -25.96 -31.05 2.54
CA SER A 113 -24.76 -30.40 3.11
C SER A 113 -24.80 -28.93 2.71
N ALA A 114 -25.33 -28.13 3.63
CA ALA A 114 -24.92 -26.74 3.75
C ALA A 114 -23.42 -26.79 4.07
N ASP A 115 -22.60 -26.36 3.12
CA ASP A 115 -21.17 -26.19 3.34
C ASP A 115 -21.02 -25.02 4.31
N THR A 116 -21.02 -25.36 5.59
CA THR A 116 -20.69 -24.44 6.67
C THR A 116 -19.18 -24.43 6.64
N SER A 117 -18.63 -23.40 6.00
CA SER A 117 -17.20 -23.18 5.90
C SER A 117 -16.57 -23.37 7.28
N ASP A 118 -15.79 -24.45 7.36
CA ASP A 118 -15.01 -24.86 8.50
C ASP A 118 -13.92 -23.80 8.71
N ASP A 119 -14.08 -23.01 9.77
CA ASP A 119 -13.15 -21.97 10.25
C ASP A 119 -11.86 -22.64 10.76
N THR A 120 -11.03 -23.11 9.83
CA THR A 120 -9.61 -23.38 10.09
C THR A 120 -8.82 -22.40 9.23
N ILE A 121 -8.09 -21.49 9.89
CA ILE A 121 -7.16 -20.53 9.27
C ILE A 121 -5.93 -21.32 8.77
N ASP A 122 -6.15 -22.16 7.77
CA ASP A 122 -5.07 -22.74 6.99
C ASP A 122 -4.68 -21.72 5.90
N GLY A 123 -3.41 -21.67 5.50
CA GLY A 123 -3.01 -20.83 4.39
C GLY A 123 -3.77 -21.22 3.12
N HIS A 124 -4.47 -20.27 2.49
CA HIS A 124 -5.25 -20.53 1.29
C HIS A 124 -4.48 -20.05 0.04
N ALA A 125 -4.71 -20.71 -1.09
CA ALA A 125 -4.22 -20.21 -2.37
C ALA A 125 -5.04 -18.97 -2.79
N PRO A 126 -4.44 -17.98 -3.47
CA PRO A 126 -5.18 -16.85 -4.03
C PRO A 126 -6.27 -17.27 -5.00
N LEU A 127 -7.37 -16.50 -5.05
CA LEU A 127 -8.50 -16.74 -5.94
C LEU A 127 -8.09 -16.48 -7.40
N ALA A 128 -7.88 -17.55 -8.17
CA ALA A 128 -7.41 -17.52 -9.55
C ALA A 128 -8.31 -16.66 -10.46
N GLY A 129 -7.70 -15.82 -11.29
CA GLY A 129 -8.40 -14.95 -12.24
C GLY A 129 -9.18 -13.78 -11.61
N GLN A 130 -9.19 -13.65 -10.29
CA GLN A 130 -9.86 -12.54 -9.60
C GLN A 130 -8.89 -11.39 -9.31
N THR A 131 -9.44 -10.17 -9.30
CA THR A 131 -8.72 -8.96 -8.89
C THR A 131 -9.34 -8.38 -7.63
N THR A 132 -8.54 -8.21 -6.58
CA THR A 132 -8.95 -7.51 -5.36
C THR A 132 -8.33 -6.13 -5.32
N SER A 133 -9.11 -5.12 -4.93
CA SER A 133 -8.64 -3.72 -4.81
C SER A 133 -8.61 -3.31 -3.35
N PHE A 134 -7.53 -2.66 -2.94
CA PHE A 134 -7.36 -2.10 -1.61
C PHE A 134 -6.85 -0.67 -1.70
N GLU A 135 -7.12 0.11 -0.67
CA GLU A 135 -6.55 1.45 -0.51
C GLU A 135 -5.43 1.43 0.52
N VAL A 136 -4.53 2.41 0.50
CA VAL A 136 -3.54 2.54 1.58
C VAL A 136 -4.09 3.36 2.72
N ALA A 137 -3.95 2.85 3.95
CA ALA A 137 -4.34 3.58 5.15
C ALA A 137 -3.52 4.89 5.29
N ASP A 138 -4.15 5.93 5.84
CA ASP A 138 -3.50 7.22 6.03
C ASP A 138 -2.27 7.10 6.95
N ALA A 139 -1.12 7.58 6.47
CA ALA A 139 0.18 7.42 7.12
C ALA A 139 0.41 8.37 8.31
N SER A 140 -0.62 8.99 8.86
CA SER A 140 -0.51 10.04 9.88
C SER A 140 -0.23 9.50 11.29
N ALA A 141 -0.42 8.19 11.53
CA ALA A 141 -0.15 7.57 12.83
C ALA A 141 1.29 7.03 12.94
N ARG A 142 1.85 7.08 14.15
CA ARG A 142 3.08 6.34 14.48
C ARG A 142 2.72 4.89 14.80
N CYS A 143 3.53 3.95 14.29
CA CYS A 143 3.31 2.53 14.56
C CYS A 143 3.66 2.20 16.02
N ALA A 144 2.79 1.42 16.66
CA ALA A 144 3.10 0.73 17.90
C ALA A 144 4.10 -0.43 17.62
N PRO A 145 4.77 -0.98 18.66
CA PRO A 145 5.55 -2.19 18.51
C PRO A 145 4.72 -3.31 17.87
N PRO A 146 5.29 -4.07 16.91
CA PRO A 146 4.56 -5.13 16.23
C PRO A 146 4.20 -6.25 17.22
N ASP A 147 2.91 -6.60 17.25
CA ASP A 147 2.34 -7.68 18.05
C ASP A 147 1.62 -8.68 17.13
N PRO A 148 2.03 -9.97 17.11
CA PRO A 148 1.39 -10.98 16.26
C PRO A 148 -0.07 -11.24 16.65
N ALA A 149 -0.46 -11.06 17.92
CA ALA A 149 -1.84 -11.26 18.35
C ALA A 149 -2.79 -10.19 17.80
N ILE A 150 -2.27 -8.99 17.51
CA ILE A 150 -3.00 -7.93 16.82
C ILE A 150 -3.06 -8.22 15.32
N LEU A 151 -1.95 -8.67 14.73
CA LEU A 151 -1.91 -9.03 13.31
C LEU A 151 -2.88 -10.17 12.97
N ALA A 152 -3.02 -11.16 13.85
CA ALA A 152 -3.94 -12.28 13.66
C ALA A 152 -5.43 -11.87 13.57
N GLN A 153 -5.77 -10.63 13.97
CA GLN A 153 -7.13 -10.09 13.88
C GLN A 153 -7.43 -9.43 12.52
N TYR A 154 -6.43 -9.32 11.64
CA TYR A 154 -6.62 -8.74 10.33
C TYR A 154 -7.42 -9.71 9.44
N PRO A 155 -8.55 -9.27 8.85
CA PRO A 155 -9.42 -10.15 8.08
C PRO A 155 -8.76 -10.66 6.80
N GLN A 156 -7.76 -9.95 6.28
CA GLN A 156 -7.04 -10.30 5.07
C GLN A 156 -5.53 -10.10 5.26
N ALA A 157 -4.75 -11.11 4.92
CA ALA A 157 -3.30 -11.07 5.00
C ALA A 157 -2.70 -11.98 3.92
N PHE A 158 -1.73 -11.47 3.15
CA PHE A 158 -1.15 -12.22 2.03
C PHE A 158 0.30 -11.82 1.76
N GLU A 159 1.05 -12.72 1.13
CA GLU A 159 2.30 -12.46 0.45
C GLU A 159 2.00 -12.17 -1.03
N GLY A 160 2.68 -11.17 -1.60
CA GLY A 160 2.57 -10.88 -3.02
C GLY A 160 3.84 -10.28 -3.61
N GLN A 161 4.04 -10.52 -4.91
CA GLN A 161 5.12 -9.94 -5.69
C GLN A 161 4.60 -8.72 -6.47
N VAL A 162 5.31 -7.60 -6.40
CA VAL A 162 4.99 -6.40 -7.19
C VAL A 162 5.30 -6.65 -8.66
N THR A 163 4.31 -6.55 -9.54
CA THR A 163 4.46 -6.76 -10.99
C THR A 163 4.45 -5.46 -11.77
N ALA A 164 3.77 -4.43 -11.28
CA ALA A 164 3.73 -3.12 -11.90
C ALA A 164 3.53 -2.01 -10.87
N ILE A 165 4.09 -0.84 -11.17
CA ILE A 165 3.82 0.41 -10.46
C ILE A 165 3.47 1.43 -11.54
N SER A 166 2.26 1.99 -11.47
CA SER A 166 1.75 2.91 -12.49
C SER A 166 0.98 4.04 -11.82
N GLY A 167 1.52 5.25 -11.89
CA GLY A 167 0.94 6.42 -11.22
C GLY A 167 0.78 6.17 -9.73
N ASP A 168 -0.47 6.09 -9.30
CA ASP A 168 -0.87 6.01 -7.89
C ASP A 168 -1.24 4.58 -7.43
N THR A 169 -1.05 3.60 -8.33
CA THR A 169 -1.45 2.21 -8.11
C THR A 169 -0.25 1.27 -8.21
N VAL A 170 -0.11 0.42 -7.19
CA VAL A 170 0.81 -0.73 -7.18
C VAL A 170 0.00 -1.98 -7.48
N THR A 171 0.46 -2.78 -8.45
CA THR A 171 -0.13 -4.08 -8.76
C THR A 171 0.77 -5.19 -8.23
N LEU A 172 0.19 -6.08 -7.45
CA LEU A 172 0.84 -7.26 -6.92
C LEU A 172 0.15 -8.52 -7.44
N THR A 173 0.94 -9.57 -7.66
CA THR A 173 0.43 -10.93 -7.80
C THR A 173 0.53 -11.58 -6.43
N ALA A 174 -0.62 -11.96 -5.84
CA ALA A 174 -0.63 -12.71 -4.59
C ALA A 174 -0.03 -14.10 -4.83
N THR A 175 0.87 -14.52 -3.94
CA THR A 175 1.56 -15.82 -4.00
C THR A 175 1.08 -16.75 -2.91
N ASP A 176 0.77 -16.22 -1.73
CA ASP A 176 0.33 -17.00 -0.57
C ASP A 176 -0.65 -16.17 0.27
N VAL A 177 -1.74 -16.77 0.76
CA VAL A 177 -2.74 -16.08 1.58
C VAL A 177 -2.72 -16.66 2.99
N TYR A 178 -2.47 -15.79 3.97
CA TYR A 178 -2.48 -16.14 5.39
C TYR A 178 -3.87 -16.04 6.01
N ALA A 179 -4.70 -15.10 5.53
CA ALA A 179 -6.06 -14.91 6.01
C ALA A 179 -6.95 -14.30 4.93
N GLY A 180 -8.22 -14.70 4.95
CA GLY A 180 -9.30 -14.15 4.14
C GLY A 180 -9.22 -14.50 2.65
N ASP A 181 -10.16 -13.95 1.89
CA ASP A 181 -10.23 -14.11 0.45
C ASP A 181 -9.39 -13.02 -0.25
N VAL A 182 -8.38 -13.43 -1.00
CA VAL A 182 -7.53 -12.52 -1.78
C VAL A 182 -7.43 -13.00 -3.22
N GLY A 183 -7.73 -12.10 -4.16
CA GLY A 183 -7.60 -12.34 -5.59
C GLY A 183 -6.16 -12.56 -6.01
N GLN A 184 -5.96 -13.34 -7.07
CA GLN A 184 -4.64 -13.58 -7.65
C GLN A 184 -3.93 -12.26 -8.02
N THR A 185 -4.69 -11.27 -8.53
CA THR A 185 -4.19 -9.93 -8.77
C THR A 185 -4.68 -9.00 -7.66
N VAL A 186 -3.78 -8.22 -7.09
CA VAL A 186 -4.11 -7.21 -6.08
C VAL A 186 -3.71 -5.84 -6.61
N GLN A 187 -4.64 -4.89 -6.58
CA GLN A 187 -4.37 -3.50 -6.87
C GLN A 187 -4.46 -2.70 -5.59
N VAL A 188 -3.35 -2.05 -5.24
CA VAL A 188 -3.27 -1.15 -4.09
C VAL A 188 -3.20 0.27 -4.62
N SER A 189 -4.27 1.03 -4.44
CA SER A 189 -4.32 2.45 -4.76
C SER A 189 -3.99 3.29 -3.53
N SER A 190 -3.40 4.46 -3.75
CA SER A 190 -3.33 5.49 -2.71
C SER A 190 -3.75 6.84 -3.30
N SER A 191 -4.27 7.72 -2.46
CA SER A 191 -4.54 9.10 -2.89
C SER A 191 -3.22 9.77 -3.34
N PRO A 192 -3.20 10.57 -4.42
CA PRO A 192 -2.00 11.14 -5.03
C PRO A 192 -1.09 11.93 -4.07
N VAL A 193 -1.64 12.43 -2.96
CA VAL A 193 -0.88 13.14 -1.91
C VAL A 193 0.01 12.18 -1.09
N ASN A 194 -0.35 10.88 -1.05
CA ASN A 194 0.26 9.85 -0.21
C ASN A 194 1.14 8.85 -0.99
N VAL A 195 1.02 8.74 -2.32
CA VAL A 195 1.81 7.76 -3.12
C VAL A 195 3.29 8.09 -3.06
N ALA A 196 3.66 9.36 -3.22
CA ALA A 196 5.06 9.79 -3.14
C ALA A 196 5.65 9.58 -1.73
N ALA A 197 4.82 9.62 -0.69
CA ALA A 197 5.22 9.36 0.70
C ALA A 197 5.35 7.86 0.99
N LEU A 198 4.50 7.02 0.40
CA LEU A 198 4.52 5.56 0.51
C LEU A 198 5.64 4.93 -0.30
N VAL A 199 5.83 5.37 -1.54
CA VAL A 199 6.96 4.97 -2.38
C VAL A 199 8.27 5.35 -1.72
N LYS A 200 8.37 6.51 -1.04
CA LYS A 200 9.58 6.88 -0.28
C LYS A 200 9.78 6.13 1.05
N LYS A 201 8.74 5.53 1.64
CA LYS A 201 8.79 4.94 2.99
C LYS A 201 8.83 3.42 2.97
N THR A 202 8.19 2.79 1.99
CA THR A 202 8.15 1.33 1.81
C THR A 202 8.97 0.89 0.58
N ASP A 203 9.37 1.82 -0.29
CA ASP A 203 10.15 1.57 -1.51
C ASP A 203 9.66 0.31 -2.25
N PHE A 204 8.40 0.31 -2.69
CA PHE A 204 7.89 -0.78 -3.53
C PHE A 204 8.74 -0.85 -4.80
N GLN A 205 9.36 -2.01 -5.03
CA GLN A 205 10.15 -2.28 -6.22
C GLN A 205 9.48 -3.36 -7.05
N VAL A 206 9.38 -3.14 -8.36
CA VAL A 206 8.93 -4.16 -9.30
C VAL A 206 9.84 -5.39 -9.18
N GLY A 207 9.25 -6.57 -9.01
CA GLY A 207 9.92 -7.83 -8.74
C GLY A 207 10.15 -8.12 -7.25
N GLY A 208 9.94 -7.16 -6.35
CA GLY A 208 10.03 -7.36 -4.91
C GLY A 208 8.84 -8.11 -4.33
N THR A 209 9.08 -8.88 -3.28
CA THR A 209 8.06 -9.65 -2.55
C THR A 209 7.77 -8.98 -1.22
N TYR A 210 6.48 -8.80 -0.93
CA TYR A 210 6.00 -8.07 0.24
C TYR A 210 4.89 -8.85 0.94
N LEU A 211 4.86 -8.73 2.27
CA LEU A 211 3.75 -9.18 3.11
C LEU A 211 2.84 -7.99 3.40
N VAL A 212 1.54 -8.22 3.25
CA VAL A 212 0.52 -7.19 3.29
C VAL A 212 -0.60 -7.65 4.22
N ALA A 213 -0.90 -6.84 5.22
CA ALA A 213 -2.09 -7.00 6.06
C ALA A 213 -3.10 -5.90 5.72
N VAL A 214 -4.37 -6.30 5.61
CA VAL A 214 -5.47 -5.43 5.22
C VAL A 214 -6.54 -5.44 6.29
N PHE A 215 -6.97 -4.25 6.70
CA PHE A 215 -8.08 -4.05 7.62
C PHE A 215 -9.07 -3.08 6.99
N ASP A 216 -10.34 -3.46 6.94
CA ASP A 216 -11.42 -2.63 6.36
C ASP A 216 -11.12 -2.15 4.93
N GLY A 217 -10.56 -3.04 4.09
CA GLY A 217 -10.17 -2.71 2.72
C GLY A 217 -8.93 -1.81 2.60
N GLN A 218 -8.29 -1.47 3.72
CA GLN A 218 -7.10 -0.62 3.77
C GLN A 218 -5.83 -1.42 4.13
N VAL A 219 -4.79 -1.25 3.33
CA VAL A 219 -3.45 -1.78 3.58
C VAL A 219 -2.84 -1.08 4.79
N SER A 220 -2.43 -1.86 5.78
CA SER A 220 -1.76 -1.38 6.97
C SER A 220 -0.28 -1.14 6.73
N LEU A 221 0.19 0.06 7.07
CA LEU A 221 1.61 0.43 7.00
C LEU A 221 2.43 -0.08 8.18
N CYS A 222 1.76 -0.47 9.27
CA CYS A 222 2.44 -0.94 10.48
C CYS A 222 2.64 -2.45 10.49
N TYR A 223 1.83 -3.19 9.72
CA TYR A 223 1.83 -4.63 9.68
C TYR A 223 2.06 -5.18 8.27
N GLY A 224 2.92 -4.51 7.50
CA GLY A 224 3.33 -4.92 6.17
C GLY A 224 4.75 -4.45 5.84
N GLY A 225 5.32 -4.98 4.77
CA GLY A 225 6.68 -4.64 4.35
C GLY A 225 7.35 -5.74 3.52
N PRO A 226 8.65 -5.60 3.23
CA PRO A 226 9.43 -6.63 2.56
C PRO A 226 9.29 -7.98 3.24
N ALA A 227 9.12 -9.05 2.44
CA ALA A 227 8.80 -10.37 2.97
C ALA A 227 9.85 -10.89 3.96
N ASP A 228 11.14 -10.62 3.72
CA ASP A 228 12.25 -11.02 4.60
C ASP A 228 12.18 -10.39 6.00
N GLN A 229 11.61 -9.20 6.11
CA GLN A 229 11.49 -8.46 7.38
C GLN A 229 10.18 -8.77 8.10
N ALA A 230 9.09 -8.95 7.36
CA ALA A 230 7.75 -9.15 7.92
C ALA A 230 7.41 -10.63 8.18
N ALA A 231 8.08 -11.59 7.51
CA ALA A 231 7.77 -13.03 7.63
C ALA A 231 7.76 -13.54 9.07
N PRO A 232 8.76 -13.24 9.93
CA PRO A 232 8.76 -13.74 11.31
C PRO A 232 7.56 -13.29 12.16
N LEU A 233 6.93 -12.17 11.79
CA LEU A 233 5.72 -11.69 12.46
C LEU A 233 4.47 -12.40 11.92
N PHE A 234 4.36 -12.56 10.60
CA PHE A 234 3.25 -13.25 9.94
C PHE A 234 3.19 -14.73 10.32
N GLU A 235 4.35 -15.42 10.36
CA GLU A 235 4.44 -16.82 10.79
C GLU A 235 3.99 -17.02 12.24
N LYS A 236 4.20 -16.03 13.12
CA LYS A 236 3.72 -16.08 14.51
C LYS A 236 2.24 -15.75 14.64
N ALA A 237 1.74 -14.87 13.78
CA ALA A 237 0.35 -14.43 13.80
C ALA A 237 -0.60 -15.48 13.21
N PHE A 238 -0.17 -16.13 12.13
CA PHE A 238 -0.95 -17.11 11.38
C PHE A 238 -0.25 -18.46 11.47
N VAL A 239 -0.47 -19.16 12.58
CA VAL A 239 0.06 -20.50 12.78
C VAL A 239 -0.61 -21.43 11.77
N ARG A 240 0.20 -21.99 10.87
CA ARG A 240 -0.18 -23.04 9.92
C ARG A 240 0.39 -24.38 10.34
#